data_AF-A0A5A8F0H6-F1
#
_entry.id   AF-A0A5A8F0H6-F1
#
_cell.length_a   1.000
_cell.length_b   1.000
_cell.length_c   1.000
_cell.angle_alpha   90.00
_cell.angle_beta   90.00
_cell.angle_gamma   90.00
#
_symmetry.space_group_name_H-M   'P 1'
#
loop_
_entity.id
_entity.type
_entity.pdbx_description
1 polymer ?
#
loop_
_entity_poly.entity_id
_entity_poly.type
_entity_poly.pdbx_seq_one_letter_code
_entity_poly.pdbx_strand_id
1 'polypeptide(L)'
;MLSRLARFNLLILDDFGISAFEADEANDLLEVIEDRVGVNSTIVTSQLPIDNWYDCLKNATVADAILDRLVHSSHKIKLSGESVRKLKSEENIV
;
A
#
# COMPACT_ATOMS: atom_id res chain seq x y z
N MET A 1 18.66 -0.75 6.45
CA MET A 1 18.46 -0.13 5.11
C MET A 1 17.05 0.44 4.99
N LEU A 2 16.04 -0.33 5.39
CA LEU A 2 14.63 0.07 5.48
C LEU A 2 14.36 1.27 6.42
N SER A 3 15.06 1.38 7.55
CA SER A 3 14.97 2.53 8.47
C SER A 3 15.26 3.91 7.83
N ARG A 4 15.92 3.96 6.66
CA ARG A 4 16.08 5.21 5.91
C ARG A 4 14.77 5.66 5.23
N LEU A 5 13.89 4.72 4.89
CA LEU A 5 12.61 5.00 4.24
C LEU A 5 11.65 5.75 5.17
N ALA A 6 11.72 5.49 6.48
CA ALA A 6 10.91 6.19 7.48
C ALA A 6 11.18 7.70 7.51
N ARG A 7 12.39 8.14 7.13
CA ARG A 7 12.83 9.55 7.21
C ARG A 7 12.29 10.45 6.10
N PHE A 8 11.74 9.89 5.01
CA PHE A 8 11.19 10.70 3.94
C PHE A 8 9.85 11.31 4.35
N ASN A 9 9.66 12.61 4.08
CA ASN A 9 8.39 13.29 4.35
C ASN A 9 7.20 12.63 3.64
N LEU A 10 7.45 12.08 2.44
CA LEU A 10 6.48 11.31 1.67
C LEU A 10 7.11 9.98 1.22
N LEU A 11 6.41 8.88 1.50
CA LEU A 11 6.70 7.55 0.97
C LEU A 11 5.49 7.07 0.19
N ILE A 12 5.72 6.52 -1.01
CA ILE A 12 4.68 5.94 -1.86
C ILE A 12 4.95 4.45 -1.96
N LEU A 13 3.97 3.65 -1.54
CA LEU A 13 3.94 2.20 -1.73
C LEU A 13 3.03 1.92 -2.92
N ASP A 14 3.63 1.55 -4.05
CA ASP A 14 2.89 1.28 -5.28
C ASP A 14 2.54 -0.21 -5.42
N ASP A 15 1.40 -0.52 -6.04
CA ASP A 15 0.91 -1.89 -6.31
C ASP A 15 0.84 -2.81 -5.06
N PHE A 16 0.37 -2.26 -3.95
CA PHE A 16 0.26 -2.99 -2.68
C PHE A 16 -0.62 -4.23 -2.80
N GLY A 17 -0.10 -5.37 -2.34
CA GLY A 17 -0.83 -6.64 -2.27
C GLY A 17 -0.97 -7.37 -3.61
N ILE A 18 -0.30 -6.93 -4.69
CA ILE A 18 -0.32 -7.65 -5.97
C ILE A 18 0.22 -9.08 -5.85
N SER A 19 1.19 -9.28 -4.95
CA SER A 19 1.66 -10.57 -4.46
C SER A 19 1.47 -10.63 -2.95
N ALA A 20 1.23 -11.83 -2.43
CA ALA A 20 1.24 -12.03 -0.99
C ALA A 20 2.65 -11.85 -0.44
N PHE A 21 2.75 -11.22 0.73
CA PHE A 21 4.00 -11.00 1.44
C PHE A 21 4.47 -12.28 2.09
N GLU A 22 5.78 -12.50 2.11
CA GLU A 22 6.40 -13.43 3.03
C GLU A 22 6.46 -12.80 4.45
N ALA A 23 6.58 -13.64 5.48
CA ALA A 23 6.48 -13.18 6.87
C ALA A 23 7.50 -12.09 7.22
N ASP A 24 8.74 -12.23 6.74
CA ASP A 24 9.81 -11.25 6.97
C ASP A 24 9.52 -9.92 6.24
N GLU A 25 8.94 -9.97 5.04
CA GLU A 25 8.57 -8.77 4.28
C GLU A 25 7.44 -7.99 4.97
N ALA A 26 6.48 -8.70 5.56
CA ALA A 26 5.42 -8.08 6.36
C ALA A 26 5.97 -7.43 7.63
N ASN A 27 6.95 -8.07 8.30
CA ASN A 27 7.62 -7.50 9.47
C ASN A 27 8.43 -6.24 9.11
N ASP A 28 9.20 -6.29 8.01
CA ASP A 28 9.97 -5.16 7.50
C ASP A 28 9.04 -3.97 7.17
N LEU A 29 7.89 -4.25 6.57
CA LEU A 29 6.88 -3.24 6.30
C LEU A 29 6.32 -2.63 7.60
N LEU A 30 6.02 -3.46 8.60
CA LEU A 30 5.52 -2.99 9.89
C LEU A 30 6.51 -2.02 10.56
N GLU A 31 7.81 -2.34 10.57
CA GLU A 31 8.85 -1.46 11.12
C GLU A 31 8.82 -0.07 10.43
N VAL A 32 8.73 -0.06 9.10
CA VAL A 32 8.66 1.20 8.34
C VAL A 32 7.38 1.98 8.61
N ILE A 33 6.23 1.30 8.74
CA ILE A 33 4.95 1.97 9.01
C ILE A 33 4.90 2.51 10.44
N GLU A 34 5.42 1.78 11.41
CA GLU A 34 5.46 2.16 12.81
C GLU A 34 6.25 3.45 13.03
N ASP A 35 7.40 3.60 12.38
CA ASP A 35 8.19 4.84 12.46
C ASP A 35 7.53 6.04 11.75
N ARG A 36 6.54 5.81 10.88
CA ARG A 36 5.91 6.85 10.05
C ARG A 36 4.57 7.32 10.58
N VAL A 37 3.84 6.48 11.30
CA VAL A 37 2.47 6.78 11.74
C VAL A 37 2.44 8.05 12.58
N GLY A 38 1.58 9.01 12.21
CA GLY A 38 1.45 10.29 12.90
C GLY A 38 2.61 11.28 12.72
N VAL A 39 3.67 10.91 11.98
CA VAL A 39 4.87 11.75 11.79
C VAL A 39 5.05 12.16 10.33
N ASN A 40 5.04 11.19 9.41
CA ASN A 40 5.30 11.42 7.98
C ASN A 40 4.16 10.86 7.11
N SER A 41 3.96 11.43 5.92
CA SER A 41 2.86 11.03 5.04
C SER A 41 3.17 9.77 4.25
N THR A 42 2.22 8.84 4.16
CA THR A 42 2.35 7.62 3.36
C THR A 42 1.19 7.53 2.38
N ILE A 43 1.49 7.31 1.10
CA ILE A 43 0.49 6.99 0.08
C ILE A 43 0.64 5.52 -0.27
N VAL A 44 -0.48 4.82 -0.36
CA VAL A 44 -0.52 3.43 -0.80
C VAL A 44 -1.45 3.35 -2.00
N THR A 45 -0.98 2.75 -3.10
CA THR A 45 -1.81 2.38 -4.24
C THR A 45 -2.02 0.87 -4.20
N SER A 46 -3.21 0.42 -4.60
CA SER A 46 -3.52 -1.00 -4.68
C SER A 46 -4.60 -1.24 -5.70
N GLN A 47 -4.48 -2.37 -6.39
CA GLN A 47 -5.54 -2.93 -7.22
C GLN A 47 -6.51 -3.79 -6.42
N LEU A 48 -6.13 -4.18 -5.19
CA LEU A 48 -6.98 -4.94 -4.29
C LEU A 48 -7.84 -4.01 -3.41
N PRO A 49 -9.11 -4.36 -3.19
CA PRO A 49 -9.89 -3.74 -2.12
C PRO A 49 -9.15 -3.86 -0.77
N ILE A 50 -9.25 -2.84 0.07
CA ILE A 50 -8.62 -2.80 1.40
C ILE A 50 -9.02 -4.03 2.24
N ASP A 51 -10.27 -4.48 2.12
CA ASP A 51 -10.78 -5.65 2.84
C ASP A 51 -9.97 -6.93 2.55
N ASN A 52 -9.27 -7.00 1.41
CA ASN A 52 -8.46 -8.15 1.00
C ASN A 52 -6.99 -8.02 1.42
N TRP A 53 -6.56 -6.87 1.97
CA TRP A 53 -5.16 -6.65 2.32
C TRP A 53 -4.71 -7.53 3.50
N TYR A 54 -5.64 -7.90 4.38
CA TYR A 54 -5.37 -8.80 5.51
C TYR A 54 -4.79 -10.14 5.04
N ASP A 55 -5.41 -10.73 4.02
CA ASP A 55 -5.02 -12.03 3.48
C ASP A 55 -3.65 -11.97 2.79
N CYS A 56 -3.27 -10.82 2.21
CA CYS A 56 -1.98 -10.62 1.55
C CYS A 56 -0.80 -10.66 2.54
N LEU A 57 -0.99 -10.23 3.79
CA LEU A 57 0.09 -10.08 4.77
C LEU A 57 0.45 -11.39 5.49
N LYS A 58 -0.36 -12.46 5.31
CA LYS A 58 -0.11 -13.86 5.76
C LYS A 58 0.32 -14.04 7.24
N ASN A 59 0.21 -13.02 8.07
CA ASN A 59 0.50 -13.03 9.49
C ASN A 59 -0.56 -12.16 10.18
N ALA A 60 -1.51 -12.81 10.85
CA ALA A 60 -2.68 -12.15 11.45
C ALA A 60 -2.29 -10.96 12.35
N THR A 61 -1.34 -11.18 13.27
CA THR A 61 -0.91 -10.15 14.22
C THR A 61 -0.26 -8.96 13.53
N VAL A 62 0.59 -9.20 12.54
CA VAL A 62 1.26 -8.14 11.78
C VAL A 62 0.28 -7.43 10.86
N ALA A 63 -0.65 -8.16 10.24
CA ALA A 63 -1.70 -7.62 9.40
C ALA A 63 -2.58 -6.65 10.20
N ASP A 64 -3.04 -7.05 11.38
CA ASP A 64 -3.79 -6.17 12.29
C ASP A 64 -3.01 -4.90 12.62
N ALA A 65 -1.73 -5.04 12.99
CA ALA A 65 -0.89 -3.90 13.36
C ALA A 65 -0.65 -2.91 12.19
N ILE A 66 -0.43 -3.42 10.98
CA ILE A 66 -0.24 -2.61 9.77
C ILE A 66 -1.53 -1.92 9.38
N LEU A 67 -2.65 -2.65 9.32
CA LEU A 67 -3.93 -2.11 8.89
C LEU A 67 -4.46 -1.07 9.89
N ASP A 68 -4.28 -1.28 11.19
CA ASP A 68 -4.62 -0.27 12.19
C ASP A 68 -3.85 1.05 11.95
N ARG A 69 -2.55 0.98 11.67
CA ARG A 69 -1.72 2.18 11.44
C ARG A 69 -1.96 2.84 10.07
N LEU A 70 -2.11 2.05 9.00
CA LEU A 70 -2.26 2.56 7.62
C LEU A 70 -3.71 2.90 7.24
N VAL A 71 -4.67 2.08 7.66
CA VAL A 71 -6.06 2.14 7.16
C VAL A 71 -6.96 2.95 8.09
N HIS A 72 -6.74 2.88 9.41
CA HIS A 72 -7.63 3.55 10.38
C HIS A 72 -7.62 5.07 10.21
N SER A 73 -6.44 5.66 10.04
CA SER A 73 -6.27 7.13 9.97
C SER A 73 -6.11 7.68 8.55
N SER A 74 -6.42 6.90 7.51
CA SER A 74 -6.19 7.31 6.12
C SER A 74 -7.41 7.87 5.40
N HIS A 75 -7.13 8.70 4.41
CA HIS A 75 -8.09 9.09 3.39
C HIS A 75 -8.17 8.00 2.32
N LYS A 76 -9.36 7.43 2.13
CA LYS A 76 -9.60 6.33 1.17
C LYS A 76 -10.20 6.89 -0.10
N ILE A 77 -9.43 6.86 -1.18
CA ILE A 77 -9.88 7.33 -2.50
C ILE A 77 -10.10 6.10 -3.37
N LYS A 78 -11.38 5.78 -3.64
CA LYS A 78 -11.73 4.71 -4.56
C LYS A 78 -11.73 5.25 -5.99
N LEU A 79 -10.80 4.76 -6.80
CA LEU A 79 -10.73 5.09 -8.22
C LEU A 79 -11.65 4.17 -9.02
N SER A 80 -12.27 4.72 -10.06
CA SER A 80 -13.12 4.00 -10.99
C SER A 80 -12.92 4.53 -12.41
N GLY A 81 -13.38 3.78 -13.41
CA GLY A 81 -13.21 4.10 -14.82
C GLY A 81 -12.35 3.08 -15.56
N GLU A 82 -12.25 3.26 -16.88
CA GLU A 82 -11.42 2.39 -17.71
C GLU A 82 -9.93 2.72 -17.59
N SER A 83 -9.11 1.73 -17.91
CA SER A 83 -7.66 1.90 -17.98
C SER A 83 -7.30 3.01 -18.96
N VAL A 84 -6.61 4.05 -18.49
CA VAL A 84 -6.06 5.10 -19.35
C VAL A 84 -5.11 4.52 -20.41
N ARG A 85 -4.44 3.39 -20.11
CA ARG A 85 -3.59 2.70 -21.10
C ARG A 85 -4.41 2.16 -22.27
N LYS A 86 -5.61 1.63 -21.99
CA LYS A 86 -6.54 1.13 -23.01
C LYS A 86 -7.03 2.27 -23.91
N LEU A 87 -7.51 3.37 -23.30
CA LEU A 87 -7.99 4.54 -24.03
C LEU A 87 -6.93 5.10 -24.99
N LYS A 88 -5.69 5.25 -24.52
CA LYS A 88 -4.57 5.69 -25.37
C LYS A 88 -4.23 4.71 -26.49
N SER A 89 -4.39 3.40 -26.28
CA SER A 89 -4.14 2.43 -27.34
C SER A 89 -5.19 2.50 -28.45
N GLU A 90 -6.43 2.83 -28.11
CA GLU A 90 -7.52 2.98 -29.08
C GLU A 90 -7.41 4.29 -29.88
N GLU A 91 -6.96 5.39 -29.26
CA GLU A 91 -6.70 6.67 -29.94
C GLU A 91 -5.61 6.59 -31.01
N ASN A 92 -4.62 5.71 -30.86
CA ASN A 92 -3.53 5.54 -31.84
C ASN A 92 -3.88 4.61 -33.01
N ILE A 93 -5.08 4.03 -33.02
CA ILE A 93 -5.58 3.14 -34.08
C ILE A 93 -6.52 3.90 -35.05
N VAL A 94 -6.89 5.14 -34.72
CA VAL A 94 -7.69 6.06 -35.55
C VAL A 94 -6.79 7.09 -36.23
#